data_AF-A0A519ZEL8-F1
#
_entry.id   AF-A0A519ZEL8-F1
#
_cell.length_a   1.000
_cell.length_b   1.000
_cell.length_c   1.000
_cell.angle_alpha   90.00
_cell.angle_beta   90.00
_cell.angle_gamma   90.00
#
_symmetry.space_group_name_H-M   'P 1'
#
loop_
_entity.id
_entity.type
_entity.pdbx_description
1 polymer ?
#
loop_
_entity_poly.entity_id
_entity_poly.type
_entity_poly.pdbx_seq_one_letter_code
_entity_poly.pdbx_strand_id
1 'polypeptide(L)' 'MTTKYTEDHEWIRVEGDIATVGITVHAQDALGDVVFVDLPEV' A
#
# COMPACT_ATOMS: atom_id res chain seq x y z
N MET A 1 -17.00 2.11 -1.82
CA MET A 1 -15.64 1.78 -1.40
C MET A 1 -15.10 0.72 -2.35
N THR A 2 -13.99 1.00 -3.03
CA THR A 2 -13.41 0.10 -4.03
C THR A 2 -11.93 -0.10 -3.71
N THR A 3 -11.46 -1.36 -3.71
CA THR A 3 -10.05 -1.71 -3.53
C THR A 3 -9.49 -2.23 -4.84
N LYS A 4 -8.34 -1.71 -5.27
CA LYS A 4 -7.58 -2.15 -6.43
C LYS A 4 -6.20 -2.65 -6.00
N TYR A 5 -5.58 -3.49 -6.82
CA TYR A 5 -4.26 -4.07 -6.58
C TYR A 5 -3.35 -3.84 -7.78
N THR A 6 -2.05 -3.75 -7.52
CA THR A 6 -1.00 -3.67 -8.56
C THR A 6 -0.24 -4.99 -8.68
N GLU A 7 0.48 -5.17 -9.79
CA GLU A 7 1.40 -6.31 -9.96
C GLU A 7 2.58 -6.23 -8.98
N ASP A 8 2.91 -5.02 -8.50
CA ASP A 8 3.98 -4.73 -7.54
C ASP A 8 3.56 -4.96 -6.07
N HIS A 9 2.48 -5.72 -5.85
CA HIS A 9 2.00 -6.10 -4.52
C HIS A 9 1.56 -4.92 -3.64
N GLU A 10 0.99 -3.89 -4.25
CA GLU A 10 0.37 -2.76 -3.56
C GLU A 10 -1.15 -2.82 -3.68
N TRP A 11 -1.84 -2.12 -2.78
CA TRP A 11 -3.28 -1.92 -2.83
C TRP A 11 -3.65 -0.44 -2.71
N ILE A 12 -4.76 -0.08 -3.34
CA ILE A 12 -5.33 1.26 -3.32
C ILE A 12 -6.80 1.14 -2.93
N ARG A 13 -7.20 1.77 -1.82
CA ARG A 13 -8.59 1.85 -1.36
C ARG A 13 -9.14 3.25 -1.64
N VAL A 14 -10.18 3.33 -2.46
CA VAL A 14 -10.80 4.59 -2.89
C VAL A 14 -12.11 4.84 -2.13
N GLU A 15 -12.19 6.00 -1.50
CA GLU A 15 -13.34 6.52 -0.74
C GLU A 15 -13.65 7.96 -1.19
N GLY A 16 -14.48 8.08 -2.22
CA GLY A 16 -14.78 9.39 -2.83
C GLY A 16 -13.55 9.93 -3.55
N ASP A 17 -13.12 11.13 -3.18
CA ASP A 17 -11.96 11.83 -3.74
C ASP A 17 -10.63 11.48 -3.03
N ILE A 18 -10.68 10.66 -1.96
CA ILE A 18 -9.52 10.27 -1.18
C ILE A 18 -9.18 8.80 -1.47
N ALA A 19 -7.90 8.53 -1.69
CA ALA A 19 -7.37 7.18 -1.82
C ALA A 19 -6.32 6.91 -0.73
N THR A 20 -6.42 5.75 -0.07
CA THR A 20 -5.38 5.22 0.81
C THR A 20 -4.58 4.17 0.05
N VAL A 21 -3.25 4.25 0.14
CA VAL A 21 -2.32 3.30 -0.49
C VAL A 21 -1.54 2.52 0.56
N GLY A 22 -1.13 1.31 0.22
CA GLY A 22 -0.27 0.48 1.07
C GLY A 22 0.22 -0.78 0.35
N ILE A 23 1.04 -1.58 1.03
CA ILE A 23 1.53 -2.87 0.53
C ILE A 23 0.62 -4.02 0.96
N THR A 24 0.58 -5.08 0.16
CA THR A 24 -0.21 -6.30 0.45
C THR A 24 0.43 -7.16 1.54
N VAL A 25 -0.35 -8.11 2.07
CA VAL A 25 0.16 -9.12 3.03
C VAL A 25 1.30 -9.94 2.42
N HIS A 26 1.25 -10.23 1.11
CA HIS A 26 2.34 -10.94 0.45
C HIS A 26 3.66 -10.14 0.49
N ALA A 27 3.58 -8.83 0.27
CA ALA A 27 4.75 -7.95 0.32
C ALA A 27 5.33 -7.84 1.73
N GLN A 28 4.51 -7.67 2.77
CA GLN A 28 5.04 -7.58 4.15
C GLN A 28 5.71 -8.88 4.60
N ASP A 29 5.17 -10.04 4.23
CA ASP A 29 5.77 -11.33 4.58
C ASP A 29 7.13 -11.53 3.90
N ALA A 30 7.28 -11.01 2.67
CA ALA A 30 8.55 -11.03 1.94
C ALA A 30 9.59 -10.07 2.52
N LEU A 31 9.15 -8.93 3.08
CA LEU A 31 10.03 -7.93 3.70
C LEU A 31 10.47 -8.31 5.13
N GLY A 32 9.64 -9.06 5.86
CA GLY A 32 9.88 -9.37 7.27
C GLY A 32 9.68 -8.14 8.16
N ASP A 33 10.58 -7.94 9.12
CA ASP A 33 10.47 -6.82 10.07
C ASP A 33 10.85 -5.49 9.41
N VAL A 34 9.82 -4.70 9.07
CA VAL A 34 9.98 -3.35 8.49
C VAL A 34 10.44 -2.37 9.58
N VAL A 35 11.64 -1.80 9.42
CA VAL A 35 12.22 -0.84 10.37
C VAL A 35 12.22 0.62 9.90
N PHE A 36 11.92 0.85 8.62
CA PHE A 36 11.95 2.18 8.00
C PHE A 36 10.94 2.26 6.85
N VAL A 37 10.34 3.44 6.66
CA VAL A 37 9.45 3.76 5.54
C VAL A 37 9.83 5.15 5.03
N ASP A 38 10.02 5.28 3.72
CA ASP A 38 10.23 6.57 3.05
C ASP A 38 8.92 7.03 2.41
N LEU A 39 8.50 8.25 2.71
CA LEU A 39 7.23 8.82 2.24
C LEU A 39 7.51 10.06 1.38
N PRO A 40 6.68 10.34 0.37
CA PRO A 40 6.83 11.54 -0.45
C PRO A 40 6.69 12.81 0.39
N GLU A 41 7.35 13.89 -0.06
CA GLU A 41 7.15 15.23 0.49
C GLU A 41 5.71 15.71 0.23
N VAL A 42 5.19 16.53 1.16
CA VAL A 42 3.79 16.98 1.19
C VAL A 42 3.56 18.22 0.35
#